data_AF-A0A7R9V0S6-F1
#
_entry.id   AF-A0A7R9V0S6-F1
#
_cell.length_a   1.000
_cell.length_b   1.000
_cell.length_c   1.000
_cell.angle_alpha   90.00
_cell.angle_beta   90.00
_cell.angle_gamma   90.00
#
_symmetry.space_group_name_H-M   'P 1'
#
loop_
_entity.id
_entity.type
_entity.pdbx_description
1 polymer ?
#
loop_
_entity_poly.entity_id
_entity_poly.type
_entity_poly.pdbx_seq_one_letter_code
_entity_poly.pdbx_strand_id
1 'polypeptide(L)'
;RASTLADSFAALRGAGSGLKMPLRVQFFNEQGLEEAGIGEGVMKEYLVELIRAACAPSARLFAATSDGELYPSPAARHAVVDSAALFEFAGAMFAKALYEGILLDVPLAPFFLAIVLGTTNTVNDLPALDPELHRNLLFLKGYT
;
A
#
# COMPACT_ATOMS: atom_id res chain seq x y z
N ARG A 1 -10.39 5.88 15.80
CA ARG A 1 -9.84 5.64 14.43
C ARG A 1 -8.42 5.04 14.41
N ALA A 2 -7.76 4.76 15.56
CA ALA A 2 -6.33 4.39 15.59
C ALA A 2 -6.00 2.90 15.29
N SER A 3 -6.99 2.02 15.16
CA SER A 3 -6.78 0.56 15.01
C SER A 3 -7.28 -0.02 13.68
N THR A 4 -7.74 0.82 12.74
CA THR A 4 -8.44 0.35 11.52
C THR A 4 -7.64 -0.70 10.75
N LEU A 5 -6.32 -0.54 10.62
CA LEU A 5 -5.49 -1.48 9.87
C LEU A 5 -5.34 -2.84 10.57
N ALA A 6 -5.09 -2.85 11.88
CA ALA A 6 -4.93 -4.09 12.64
C ALA A 6 -6.26 -4.86 12.73
N ASP A 7 -7.36 -4.14 12.98
CA ASP A 7 -8.70 -4.72 13.07
C ASP A 7 -9.13 -5.31 11.72
N SER A 8 -8.88 -4.56 10.64
CA SER A 8 -9.18 -5.02 9.28
C SER A 8 -8.32 -6.20 8.87
N PHE A 9 -7.03 -6.19 9.22
CA PHE A 9 -6.14 -7.31 8.98
C PHE A 9 -6.63 -8.56 9.71
N ALA A 10 -7.02 -8.46 10.97
CA ALA A 10 -7.57 -9.58 11.73
C ALA A 10 -8.88 -10.12 11.13
N ALA A 11 -9.77 -9.24 10.66
CA ALA A 11 -11.07 -9.62 10.10
C ALA A 11 -10.99 -10.21 8.69
N LEU A 12 -10.09 -9.72 7.84
CA LEU A 12 -10.10 -9.98 6.39
C LEU A 12 -8.93 -10.81 5.87
N ARG A 13 -7.91 -11.10 6.69
CA ARG A 13 -6.73 -11.93 6.37
C ARG A 13 -7.04 -13.28 5.71
N GLY A 14 -8.23 -13.83 5.92
CA GLY A 14 -8.65 -15.13 5.36
C GLY A 14 -9.71 -15.06 4.27
N ALA A 15 -10.11 -13.85 3.84
CA ALA A 15 -11.28 -13.70 2.97
C ALA A 15 -11.07 -14.27 1.55
N GLY A 16 -9.83 -14.29 1.04
CA GLY A 16 -9.48 -14.92 -0.24
C GLY A 16 -10.40 -14.49 -1.39
N SER A 17 -11.05 -15.45 -2.05
CA SER A 17 -12.03 -15.19 -3.12
C SER A 17 -13.27 -14.43 -2.65
N GLY A 18 -13.59 -14.46 -1.36
CA GLY A 18 -14.67 -13.71 -0.73
C GLY A 18 -14.50 -12.19 -0.85
N LEU A 19 -13.28 -11.68 -1.10
CA LEU A 19 -13.06 -10.26 -1.36
C LEU A 19 -13.72 -9.77 -2.66
N LYS A 20 -14.12 -10.67 -3.57
CA LYS A 20 -14.88 -10.29 -4.78
C LYS A 20 -16.33 -9.92 -4.45
N MET A 21 -16.85 -10.34 -3.30
CA MET A 21 -18.21 -10.01 -2.88
C MET A 21 -18.30 -8.54 -2.44
N PRO A 22 -19.49 -7.93 -2.47
CA PRO A 22 -19.70 -6.60 -1.92
C PRO A 22 -19.37 -6.60 -0.43
N LEU A 23 -18.43 -5.77 -0.01
CA LEU A 23 -18.08 -5.60 1.40
C LEU A 23 -19.07 -4.63 2.04
N ARG A 24 -19.58 -5.00 3.22
CA ARG A 24 -20.36 -4.11 4.07
C ARG A 24 -19.50 -3.70 5.26
N VAL A 25 -19.31 -2.40 5.42
CA VAL A 25 -18.54 -1.81 6.52
C VAL A 25 -19.51 -1.13 7.47
N GLN A 26 -19.32 -1.35 8.76
CA GLN A 26 -20.00 -0.65 9.83
C GLN A 26 -18.95 0.00 10.72
N PHE A 27 -19.11 1.29 10.97
CA PHE A 27 -18.25 2.03 11.89
C PHE A 27 -18.90 2.13 13.26
N PHE A 28 -18.08 1.92 14.29
CA PHE A 28 -18.47 2.14 15.68
C PHE A 28 -17.61 3.27 16.23
N ASN A 29 -18.24 4.22 16.93
CA ASN A 29 -17.53 5.31 17.59
C ASN A 29 -16.85 4.85 18.90
N GLU A 30 -16.17 5.75 19.60
CA GLU A 30 -15.47 5.44 20.86
C GLU A 30 -16.41 4.99 22.00
N GLN A 31 -17.72 5.22 21.87
CA GLN A 31 -18.74 4.75 22.80
C GLN A 31 -19.41 3.45 22.35
N GLY A 32 -18.94 2.82 21.26
CA GLY A 32 -19.52 1.60 20.71
C GLY A 32 -20.87 1.80 20.00
N LEU A 33 -21.26 3.04 19.74
CA LEU A 33 -22.47 3.36 18.99
C LEU A 33 -22.17 3.33 17.49
N GLU A 34 -23.08 2.73 16.73
CA GLU A 34 -22.99 2.65 15.27
C GLU A 34 -23.06 4.08 14.69
N GLU A 35 -22.04 4.47 13.92
CA GLU A 35 -22.07 5.72 13.18
C GLU A 35 -23.09 5.61 12.04
N ALA A 36 -23.90 6.64 11.85
CA ALA A 36 -24.96 6.65 10.84
C ALA A 36 -24.35 6.65 9.43
N GLY A 37 -24.16 5.45 8.86
CA GLY A 37 -23.58 5.28 7.54
C GLY A 37 -23.62 3.82 7.12
N ILE A 38 -24.71 3.41 6.46
CA ILE A 38 -24.81 2.11 5.80
C ILE A 38 -24.85 2.40 4.30
N GLY A 39 -23.80 2.01 3.57
CA GLY A 39 -23.80 2.14 2.11
C GLY A 39 -22.43 2.13 1.43
N GLU A 40 -22.48 2.29 0.11
CA GLU A 40 -21.33 2.30 -0.81
C GLU A 40 -20.32 3.42 -0.50
N GLY A 41 -20.79 4.59 -0.06
CA GLY A 41 -19.92 5.70 0.34
C GLY A 41 -19.02 5.36 1.54
N VAL A 42 -19.57 4.67 2.54
CA VAL A 42 -18.86 4.26 3.75
C VAL A 42 -17.79 3.22 3.45
N MET A 43 -18.11 2.28 2.55
CA MET A 43 -17.16 1.29 2.05
C MET A 43 -15.99 1.95 1.29
N LYS A 44 -16.29 2.96 0.47
CA LYS A 44 -15.27 3.72 -0.26
C LYS A 44 -14.34 4.48 0.70
N GLU A 45 -14.90 5.20 1.65
CA GLU A 45 -14.11 5.94 2.66
C GLU A 45 -13.23 5.00 3.47
N TYR A 46 -13.79 3.87 3.91
CA TYR A 46 -13.05 2.83 4.60
C TYR A 46 -11.84 2.33 3.81
N LEU A 47 -12.00 1.98 2.53
CA LEU A 47 -10.88 1.50 1.72
C LEU A 47 -9.81 2.57 1.52
N VAL A 48 -10.21 3.82 1.30
CA VAL A 48 -9.27 4.94 1.14
C VAL A 48 -8.49 5.17 2.44
N GLU A 49 -9.18 5.21 3.59
CA GLU A 49 -8.53 5.37 4.89
C GLU A 49 -7.61 4.18 5.24
N LEU A 50 -8.05 2.96 4.95
CA LEU A 50 -7.28 1.74 5.21
C LEU A 50 -5.97 1.72 4.41
N ILE A 51 -6.05 2.01 3.11
CA ILE A 51 -4.89 2.04 2.23
C ILE A 51 -3.95 3.18 2.62
N ARG A 52 -4.51 4.35 2.97
CA ARG A 52 -3.71 5.48 3.50
C ARG A 52 -3.00 5.09 4.80
N ALA A 53 -3.67 4.37 5.71
CA ALA A 53 -3.06 3.88 6.94
C ALA A 53 -1.96 2.85 6.68
N ALA A 54 -2.13 1.96 5.69
CA ALA A 54 -1.11 1.00 5.28
C ALA A 54 0.14 1.68 4.68
N CYS A 55 -0.08 2.77 3.93
CA CYS A 55 0.97 3.57 3.32
C CYS A 55 1.62 4.58 4.26
N ALA A 56 1.05 4.78 5.46
CA ALA A 56 1.56 5.76 6.41
C ALA A 56 2.94 5.36 6.95
N PRO A 57 3.84 6.33 7.23
CA PRO A 57 5.16 6.05 7.79
C PRO A 57 5.10 5.25 9.11
N SER A 58 4.03 5.40 9.89
CA SER A 58 3.79 4.67 11.13
C SER A 58 3.62 3.16 10.94
N ALA A 59 3.06 2.73 9.80
CA ALA A 59 2.90 1.31 9.48
C ALA A 59 4.22 0.65 9.07
N ARG A 60 5.24 1.44 8.67
CA ARG A 60 6.58 0.98 8.28
C ARG A 60 6.59 -0.05 7.13
N LEU A 61 5.48 -0.19 6.40
CA LEU A 61 5.35 -1.07 5.24
C LEU A 61 5.90 -0.41 3.97
N PHE A 62 5.66 0.88 3.77
CA PHE A 62 6.14 1.63 2.61
C PHE A 62 7.21 2.65 3.02
N ALA A 63 8.14 2.88 2.11
CA ALA A 63 9.11 3.97 2.16
C ALA A 63 8.79 4.96 1.04
N ALA A 64 9.26 6.20 1.18
CA ALA A 64 9.10 7.25 0.20
C ALA A 64 10.43 7.54 -0.49
N THR A 65 10.42 7.79 -1.79
CA THR A 65 11.54 8.34 -2.55
C THR A 65 11.78 9.79 -2.15
N SER A 66 12.84 10.43 -2.68
CA SER A 66 13.09 11.86 -2.50
C SER A 66 11.92 12.73 -2.99
N ASP A 67 11.17 12.25 -3.98
CA ASP A 67 10.03 12.94 -4.58
C ASP A 67 8.69 12.62 -3.88
N GLY A 68 8.72 11.84 -2.80
CA GLY A 68 7.52 11.48 -2.02
C GLY A 68 6.74 10.29 -2.57
N GLU A 69 7.27 9.58 -3.56
CA GLU A 69 6.61 8.41 -4.15
C GLU A 69 6.84 7.14 -3.32
N LEU A 70 5.83 6.32 -3.18
CA LEU A 70 5.80 5.20 -2.26
C LEU A 70 6.21 3.89 -2.94
N TYR A 71 7.04 3.12 -2.23
CA TYR A 71 7.45 1.78 -2.62
C TYR A 71 7.58 0.87 -1.39
N PRO A 72 7.50 -0.47 -1.53
CA PRO A 72 7.65 -1.38 -0.40
C PRO A 72 9.00 -1.18 0.31
N SER A 73 8.96 -0.95 1.62
CA SER A 73 10.14 -0.69 2.42
C SER A 73 10.99 -1.96 2.59
N PRO A 74 12.27 -1.95 2.21
CA PRO A 74 13.18 -3.08 2.47
C PRO A 74 13.33 -3.38 3.96
N ALA A 75 13.16 -2.37 4.82
CA ALA A 75 13.24 -2.50 6.26
C ALA A 75 12.00 -3.17 6.89
N ALA A 76 10.87 -3.22 6.18
CA ALA A 76 9.61 -3.78 6.70
C ALA A 76 9.77 -5.21 7.20
N ARG A 77 10.62 -6.02 6.53
CA ARG A 77 10.91 -7.41 6.90
C ARG A 77 11.40 -7.58 8.34
N HIS A 78 12.14 -6.61 8.85
CA HIS A 78 12.71 -6.65 10.20
C HIS A 78 11.95 -5.75 11.19
N ALA A 79 11.31 -4.70 10.67
CA ALA A 79 10.62 -3.70 11.48
C ALA A 79 9.20 -4.13 11.89
N VAL A 80 8.54 -4.96 11.09
CA VAL A 80 7.12 -5.30 11.22
C VAL A 80 6.94 -6.82 11.29
N VAL A 81 6.23 -7.26 12.33
CA VAL A 81 5.85 -8.67 12.52
C VAL A 81 4.86 -9.06 11.41
N ASP A 82 5.04 -10.24 10.83
CA ASP A 82 4.20 -10.75 9.72
C ASP A 82 4.10 -9.78 8.53
N SER A 83 5.17 -9.01 8.25
CA SER A 83 5.24 -8.06 7.14
C SER A 83 4.78 -8.65 5.79
N ALA A 84 5.11 -9.90 5.50
CA ALA A 84 4.67 -10.59 4.29
C ALA A 84 3.13 -10.69 4.21
N ALA A 85 2.46 -11.09 5.29
CA ALA A 85 1.01 -11.20 5.33
C ALA A 85 0.35 -9.81 5.28
N LEU A 86 0.98 -8.79 5.87
CA LEU A 86 0.51 -7.40 5.77
C LEU A 86 0.64 -6.83 4.35
N PHE A 87 1.71 -7.16 3.62
CA PHE A 87 1.84 -6.79 2.21
C PHE A 87 0.81 -7.52 1.34
N GLU A 88 0.57 -8.81 1.58
CA GLU A 88 -0.48 -9.55 0.88
C GLU A 88 -1.86 -8.93 1.12
N PHE A 89 -2.16 -8.61 2.38
CA PHE A 89 -3.40 -7.94 2.74
C PHE A 89 -3.52 -6.55 2.11
N ALA A 90 -2.49 -5.72 2.19
CA ALA A 90 -2.48 -4.40 1.57
C ALA A 90 -2.68 -4.51 0.05
N GLY A 91 -1.97 -5.42 -0.61
CA GLY A 91 -2.12 -5.72 -2.03
C GLY A 91 -3.54 -6.15 -2.40
N ALA A 92 -4.17 -6.99 -1.57
CA ALA A 92 -5.57 -7.39 -1.76
C ALA A 92 -6.54 -6.22 -1.60
N MET A 93 -6.29 -5.29 -0.67
CA MET A 93 -7.09 -4.06 -0.50
C MET A 93 -6.90 -3.09 -1.67
N PHE A 94 -5.67 -2.92 -2.17
CA PHE A 94 -5.41 -2.19 -3.42
C PHE A 94 -6.18 -2.81 -4.60
N ALA A 95 -6.12 -4.13 -4.75
CA ALA A 95 -6.85 -4.84 -5.80
C ALA A 95 -8.36 -4.67 -5.64
N LYS A 96 -8.88 -4.68 -4.40
CA LYS A 96 -10.29 -4.43 -4.12
C LYS A 96 -10.70 -3.01 -4.51
N ALA A 97 -9.91 -2.01 -4.15
CA ALA A 97 -10.18 -0.62 -4.54
C ALA A 97 -10.19 -0.44 -6.05
N LEU A 98 -9.26 -1.07 -6.77
CA LEU A 98 -9.24 -1.10 -8.24
C LEU A 98 -10.48 -1.81 -8.82
N TYR A 99 -10.87 -2.95 -8.24
CA TYR A 99 -12.05 -3.72 -8.67
C TYR A 99 -13.35 -2.92 -8.54
N GLU A 100 -13.48 -2.12 -7.48
CA GLU A 100 -14.64 -1.26 -7.22
C GLU A 100 -14.54 0.11 -7.93
N GLY A 101 -13.47 0.38 -8.70
CA GLY A 101 -13.27 1.65 -9.41
C GLY A 101 -13.02 2.85 -8.48
N ILE A 102 -12.42 2.63 -7.31
CA ILE A 102 -12.14 3.67 -6.32
C ILE A 102 -10.81 4.35 -6.63
N LEU A 103 -10.84 5.67 -6.76
CA LEU A 103 -9.63 6.48 -6.90
C LEU A 103 -8.87 6.53 -5.56
N LEU A 104 -7.62 6.12 -5.59
CA LEU A 104 -6.70 6.18 -4.45
C LEU A 104 -5.69 7.31 -4.66
N ASP A 105 -5.57 8.17 -3.65
CA ASP A 105 -4.57 9.24 -3.62
C ASP A 105 -3.29 8.73 -2.95
N VAL A 106 -2.60 7.81 -3.66
CA VAL A 106 -1.35 7.19 -3.21
C VAL A 106 -0.35 7.28 -4.37
N PRO A 107 0.67 8.16 -4.27
CA PRO A 107 1.66 8.30 -5.33
C PRO A 107 2.62 7.11 -5.28
N LEU A 108 2.34 6.03 -6.00
CA LEU A 108 3.22 4.87 -6.08
C LEU A 108 4.40 5.15 -7.02
N ALA A 109 5.61 4.75 -6.61
CA ALA A 109 6.82 4.98 -7.39
C ALA A 109 6.78 4.24 -8.75
N PRO A 110 7.20 4.87 -9.86
CA PRO A 110 7.13 4.28 -11.19
C PRO A 110 7.87 2.94 -11.30
N PHE A 111 9.05 2.81 -10.69
CA PHE A 111 9.82 1.55 -10.71
C PHE A 111 9.11 0.43 -9.95
N PHE A 112 8.29 0.76 -8.95
CA PHE A 112 7.50 -0.21 -8.21
C PHE A 112 6.28 -0.63 -9.03
N LEU A 113 5.58 0.33 -9.64
CA LEU A 113 4.48 0.07 -10.56
C LEU A 113 4.92 -0.79 -11.75
N ALA A 114 6.10 -0.54 -12.30
CA ALA A 114 6.70 -1.35 -13.35
C ALA A 114 6.78 -2.84 -12.96
N ILE A 115 7.21 -3.14 -11.73
CA ILE A 115 7.27 -4.51 -11.21
C ILE A 115 5.86 -5.10 -11.08
N VAL A 116 4.90 -4.35 -10.53
CA VAL A 116 3.50 -4.80 -10.39
C VAL A 116 2.87 -5.10 -11.75
N LEU A 117 3.22 -4.34 -12.78
CA LEU A 117 2.78 -4.53 -14.16
C LEU A 117 3.53 -5.65 -14.91
N GLY A 118 4.54 -6.28 -14.30
CA GLY A 118 5.35 -7.32 -14.94
C GLY A 118 6.33 -6.79 -15.98
N THR A 119 6.66 -5.49 -15.93
CA THR A 119 7.67 -4.86 -16.78
C THR A 119 9.04 -4.84 -16.09
N THR A 120 10.11 -4.75 -16.87
CA THR A 120 11.48 -4.77 -16.33
C THR A 120 11.99 -3.35 -16.10
N ASN A 121 12.47 -3.08 -14.88
CA ASN A 121 13.19 -1.85 -14.59
C ASN A 121 14.55 -1.85 -15.30
N THR A 122 14.95 -0.66 -15.73
CA THR A 122 16.23 -0.37 -16.37
C THR A 122 17.11 0.48 -15.47
N VAL A 123 18.38 0.66 -15.85
CA VAL A 123 19.30 1.56 -15.12
C VAL A 123 18.78 3.01 -15.11
N ASN A 124 17.97 3.40 -16.09
CA ASN A 124 17.40 4.74 -16.17
C ASN A 124 16.29 4.99 -15.14
N ASP A 125 15.72 3.94 -14.54
CA ASP A 125 14.69 4.05 -13.49
C ASP A 125 15.31 4.14 -12.09
N LEU A 126 16.60 3.80 -11.97
CA LEU A 126 17.34 3.82 -10.73
C LEU A 126 17.44 5.21 -10.07
N PRO A 127 17.53 6.35 -10.77
CA PRO A 127 17.57 7.67 -10.14
C PRO A 127 16.40 7.94 -9.19
N ALA A 128 15.21 7.40 -9.49
CA ALA A 128 14.02 7.55 -8.66
C ALA A 128 14.12 6.75 -7.34
N LEU A 129 14.92 5.69 -7.32
CA LEU A 129 15.15 4.87 -6.13
C LEU A 129 16.42 5.31 -5.36
N ASP A 130 17.53 5.45 -6.09
CA ASP A 130 18.84 5.81 -5.54
C ASP A 130 19.67 6.57 -6.60
N PRO A 131 19.68 7.92 -6.55
CA PRO A 131 20.43 8.74 -7.49
C PRO A 131 21.95 8.61 -7.29
N GLU A 132 22.43 8.26 -6.11
CA GLU A 132 23.85 8.09 -5.84
C GLU A 132 24.37 6.81 -6.50
N LEU A 133 23.65 5.70 -6.30
CA LEU A 133 23.97 4.44 -6.96
C LEU A 133 23.95 4.57 -8.48
N HIS A 134 22.96 5.27 -9.03
CA HIS A 134 22.91 5.55 -10.47
C HIS A 134 24.16 6.28 -10.98
N ARG A 135 24.60 7.35 -10.29
CA ARG A 135 25.84 8.06 -10.65
C ARG A 135 27.05 7.14 -10.61
N ASN A 136 27.17 6.32 -9.57
CA ASN A 136 28.30 5.40 -9.41
C ASN A 136 28.33 4.33 -10.52
N LEU A 137 27.18 3.81 -10.93
CA LEU A 137 27.08 2.84 -12.04
C LEU A 137 27.44 3.47 -13.39
N LEU A 138 26.98 4.71 -13.66
CA LEU A 138 27.36 5.42 -14.88
C LEU A 138 28.85 5.74 -14.92
N PHE A 139 29.44 6.11 -13.78
CA PHE A 139 30.88 6.33 -13.67
C PHE A 139 31.66 5.06 -14.04
N LEU A 140 31.29 3.90 -13.48
CA LEU A 140 31.93 2.62 -13.80
C LEU A 140 31.78 2.24 -15.28
N LYS A 141 30.61 2.52 -15.89
CA LYS A 141 30.38 2.27 -17.32
C LYS A 141 31.31 3.10 -18.22
N GLY A 142 31.66 4.31 -17.81
CA GLY A 142 32.58 5.18 -18.54
C GLY A 142 34.06 4.91 -18.26
N TYR A 143 34.37 3.99 -17.34
CA TYR A 143 35.74 3.62 -16.98
C TYR A 143 36.22 2.53 -17.94
N THR A 144 36.52 2.91 -19.19
CA THR A 144 37.21 2.09 -20.20
C THR A 144 38.08 3.02 -21.04
#